data_AF-A0A672UHC6-F1
#
_entry.id   AF-A0A672UHC6-F1
#
_cell.length_a   1.000
_cell.length_b   1.000
_cell.length_c   1.000
_cell.angle_alpha   90.00
_cell.angle_beta   90.00
_cell.angle_gamma   90.00
#
_symmetry.space_group_name_H-M   'P 1'
#
loop_
_entity.id
_entity.type
_entity.pdbx_description
1 polymer ?
#
loop_
_entity_poly.entity_id
_entity_poly.type
_entity_poly.pdbx_seq_one_letter_code
_entity_poly.pdbx_strand_id
1 'polypeptide(L)'
;MYKLQNCSDQAGPVGQADSDLRDFFESYVSIASAVPSVLCLIGNFLLVNKVPASVRIQSSLFVMLAVFLVITVLVKVDTSAWTTRFFALTIGCVAVVSSASTVFTSSIFGLSSCFPMRNLQALISGQAMGGTISAVASVIDLAAAANVTDSALAYFLTADIFIIICIMMYLLLPRLEYSRYYMSSQEESPSLATVPPDSSMEDEAEPEGTTNTSFLAKSTGIPPLRPILQKTALLGFSLFYIFFISIIIFPSISSNIESVSKSSGSPWSTKYFAPLTSFLLYNFADWCGRQITAWIQMPGPKSKLLPALVLLRTIFLPLFIFSNYQPRAQIQTVVFNQDVYPVVFTALLGLSNGYLGTLVIIYGPKIMPKELAEAAGVVMTFYLMLGLAVGSAFSVLIVHLI
;
A
#
# COMPACT_ATOMS: atom_id res chain seq x y z
N MET A 1 -21.53 -5.02 10.37
CA MET A 1 -22.27 -5.99 11.22
C MET A 1 -23.74 -5.62 11.42
N TYR A 2 -24.11 -4.44 11.93
CA TYR A 2 -25.51 -4.10 12.33
C TYR A 2 -26.61 -4.47 11.31
N LYS A 3 -26.45 -4.11 10.01
CA LYS A 3 -27.44 -4.44 8.96
C LYS A 3 -27.62 -5.93 8.63
N LEU A 4 -26.76 -6.80 9.16
CA LEU A 4 -26.92 -8.25 9.03
C LEU A 4 -27.71 -8.85 10.19
N GLN A 5 -27.98 -8.11 11.27
CA GLN A 5 -28.79 -8.60 12.39
C GLN A 5 -30.28 -8.60 12.05
N ASN A 6 -30.78 -9.72 11.56
CA ASN A 6 -32.21 -10.03 11.65
C ASN A 6 -32.48 -10.65 13.03
N CYS A 7 -33.11 -9.90 13.95
CA CYS A 7 -33.44 -10.34 15.31
C CYS A 7 -34.70 -11.21 15.36
N SER A 8 -34.79 -12.21 14.47
CA SER A 8 -35.84 -13.22 14.49
C SER A 8 -35.23 -14.61 14.31
N ASP A 9 -35.16 -15.35 15.42
CA ASP A 9 -34.64 -16.71 15.45
C ASP A 9 -35.50 -17.65 14.59
N GLN A 10 -34.95 -18.13 13.48
CA GLN A 10 -35.36 -19.40 12.89
C GLN A 10 -34.14 -20.22 12.47
N ALA A 11 -33.93 -21.33 13.18
CA ALA A 11 -32.96 -22.35 12.85
C ALA A 11 -33.41 -23.14 11.60
N GLY A 12 -33.25 -22.51 10.43
CA GLY A 12 -33.42 -23.11 9.11
C GLY A 12 -32.21 -22.81 8.22
N PRO A 13 -32.10 -23.48 7.05
CA PRO A 13 -30.91 -23.37 6.19
C PRO A 13 -30.61 -21.95 5.70
N VAL A 14 -31.62 -21.07 5.65
CA VAL A 14 -31.43 -19.64 5.32
C VAL A 14 -30.78 -18.87 6.47
N GLY A 15 -31.21 -19.11 7.72
CA GLY A 15 -30.61 -18.48 8.90
C GLY A 15 -29.16 -18.93 9.13
N GLN A 16 -28.84 -20.18 8.75
CA GLN A 16 -27.48 -20.72 8.83
C GLN A 16 -26.57 -20.21 7.70
N ALA A 17 -27.10 -20.04 6.48
CA ALA A 17 -26.37 -19.32 5.42
C ALA A 17 -26.09 -17.86 5.81
N ASP A 18 -27.04 -17.19 6.47
CA ASP A 18 -26.87 -15.83 6.98
C ASP A 18 -25.92 -15.73 8.20
N SER A 19 -25.66 -16.82 8.95
CA SER A 19 -24.58 -16.86 9.96
C SER A 19 -23.22 -17.09 9.30
N ASP A 20 -23.11 -18.06 8.38
CA ASP A 20 -21.85 -18.36 7.69
C ASP A 20 -21.32 -17.13 6.91
N LEU A 21 -22.22 -16.36 6.29
CA LEU A 21 -21.87 -15.09 5.62
C LEU A 21 -21.34 -14.01 6.57
N ARG A 22 -21.70 -14.03 7.86
CA ARG A 22 -21.18 -13.09 8.88
C ARG A 22 -19.83 -13.56 9.39
N ASP A 23 -19.73 -14.83 9.75
CA ASP A 23 -18.54 -15.39 10.42
C ASP A 23 -17.31 -15.36 9.50
N PHE A 24 -17.50 -15.48 8.18
CA PHE A 24 -16.44 -15.35 7.19
C PHE A 24 -16.36 -13.97 6.49
N PHE A 25 -17.14 -12.96 6.92
CA PHE A 25 -17.21 -11.64 6.26
C PHE A 25 -15.82 -11.00 6.05
N GLU A 26 -14.97 -11.01 7.09
CA GLU A 26 -13.62 -10.44 7.02
C GLU A 26 -12.72 -11.19 6.04
N SER A 27 -12.84 -12.52 5.97
CA SER A 27 -12.13 -13.35 4.98
C SER A 27 -12.60 -13.05 3.55
N TYR A 28 -13.90 -12.88 3.34
CA TYR A 28 -14.44 -12.47 2.03
C TYR A 28 -13.94 -11.08 1.60
N VAL A 29 -13.93 -10.10 2.52
CA VAL A 29 -13.38 -8.75 2.26
C VAL A 29 -11.88 -8.80 1.95
N SER A 30 -11.12 -9.62 2.67
CA SER A 30 -9.68 -9.82 2.42
C SER A 30 -9.41 -10.43 1.03
N ILE A 31 -10.11 -11.51 0.66
CA ILE A 31 -9.97 -12.15 -0.66
C ILE A 31 -10.42 -11.19 -1.78
N ALA A 32 -11.57 -10.54 -1.60
CA ALA A 32 -12.13 -9.62 -2.59
C ALA A 32 -11.31 -8.35 -2.78
N SER A 33 -10.52 -7.93 -1.78
CA SER A 33 -9.57 -6.82 -1.95
C SER A 33 -8.24 -7.30 -2.57
N ALA A 34 -7.67 -8.41 -2.10
CA ALA A 34 -6.36 -8.88 -2.51
C ALA A 34 -6.30 -9.40 -3.96
N VAL A 35 -7.20 -10.30 -4.35
CA VAL A 35 -7.13 -10.97 -5.67
C VAL A 35 -7.30 -9.98 -6.83
N PRO A 36 -8.32 -9.09 -6.85
CA PRO A 36 -8.49 -8.11 -7.91
C PRO A 36 -7.39 -7.06 -7.95
N SER A 37 -6.82 -6.70 -6.79
CA SER A 37 -5.67 -5.79 -6.71
C SER A 37 -4.43 -6.35 -7.40
N VAL A 38 -4.08 -7.61 -7.15
CA VAL A 38 -2.91 -8.25 -7.81
C VAL A 38 -3.10 -8.34 -9.33
N LEU A 39 -4.30 -8.72 -9.79
CA LEU A 39 -4.62 -8.78 -11.22
C LEU A 39 -4.56 -7.39 -11.87
N CYS A 40 -5.15 -6.38 -11.23
CA CYS A 40 -5.11 -4.99 -11.72
C CYS A 40 -3.71 -4.38 -11.67
N LEU A 41 -2.82 -4.82 -10.78
CA LEU A 41 -1.44 -4.38 -10.73
C LEU A 41 -0.63 -4.89 -11.94
N ILE A 42 -0.81 -6.17 -12.28
CA ILE A 42 -0.24 -6.78 -13.49
C ILE A 42 -0.82 -6.09 -14.74
N GLY A 43 -2.14 -5.84 -14.76
CA GLY A 43 -2.80 -5.09 -15.82
C GLY A 43 -2.27 -3.66 -15.98
N ASN A 44 -2.16 -2.90 -14.89
CA ASN A 44 -1.63 -1.53 -14.91
C ASN A 44 -0.19 -1.49 -15.42
N PHE A 45 0.60 -2.50 -15.08
CA PHE A 45 1.96 -2.65 -15.59
C PHE A 45 2.01 -2.82 -17.11
N LEU A 46 1.09 -3.60 -17.71
CA LEU A 46 0.98 -3.71 -19.18
C LEU A 46 0.41 -2.43 -19.82
N LEU A 47 -0.51 -1.74 -19.12
CA LEU A 47 -1.15 -0.51 -19.57
C LEU A 47 -0.25 0.73 -19.50
N VAL A 48 0.87 0.69 -18.77
CA VAL A 48 1.73 1.87 -18.53
C VAL A 48 2.19 2.58 -19.80
N ASN A 49 2.33 1.84 -20.91
CA ASN A 49 2.76 2.34 -22.23
C ASN A 49 1.61 2.54 -23.23
N LYS A 50 0.40 2.09 -22.88
CA LYS A 50 -0.79 2.12 -23.76
C LYS A 50 -1.76 3.23 -23.37
N VAL A 51 -1.78 3.61 -22.11
CA VAL A 51 -2.71 4.60 -21.55
C VAL A 51 -1.90 5.61 -20.73
N PRO A 52 -2.00 6.92 -20.98
CA PRO A 52 -1.21 7.92 -20.25
C PRO A 52 -1.59 7.96 -18.77
N ALA A 53 -0.62 8.25 -17.91
CA ALA A 53 -0.80 8.23 -16.45
C ALA A 53 -1.98 9.09 -15.96
N SER A 54 -2.25 10.22 -16.61
CA SER A 54 -3.38 11.10 -16.31
C SER A 54 -4.74 10.43 -16.46
N VAL A 55 -4.95 9.68 -17.54
CA VAL A 55 -6.19 8.91 -17.75
C VAL A 55 -6.30 7.79 -16.72
N ARG A 56 -5.19 7.09 -16.43
CA ARG A 56 -5.18 6.00 -15.41
C ARG A 56 -5.52 6.53 -14.01
N ILE A 57 -5.00 7.70 -13.63
CA ILE A 57 -5.24 8.34 -12.32
C ILE A 57 -6.65 8.93 -12.22
N GLN A 58 -7.13 9.65 -13.23
CA GLN A 58 -8.46 10.26 -13.18
C GLN A 58 -9.59 9.22 -13.24
N SER A 59 -9.45 8.20 -14.11
CA SER A 59 -10.47 7.14 -14.19
C SER A 59 -10.55 6.33 -12.90
N SER A 60 -9.43 5.99 -12.26
CA SER A 60 -9.46 5.28 -10.98
C SER A 60 -10.02 6.13 -9.84
N LEU A 61 -9.69 7.42 -9.74
CA LEU A 61 -10.30 8.34 -8.76
C LEU A 61 -11.82 8.46 -8.97
N PHE A 62 -12.28 8.59 -10.22
CA PHE A 62 -13.71 8.68 -10.52
C PHE A 62 -14.46 7.38 -10.21
N VAL A 63 -13.88 6.22 -10.52
CA VAL A 63 -14.43 4.91 -10.15
C VAL A 63 -14.50 4.74 -8.64
N MET A 64 -13.46 5.13 -7.89
CA MET A 64 -13.50 5.12 -6.43
C MET A 64 -14.62 6.02 -5.89
N LEU A 65 -14.72 7.29 -6.35
CA LEU A 65 -15.79 8.20 -5.93
C LEU A 65 -17.19 7.62 -6.21
N ALA A 66 -17.42 7.07 -7.41
CA ALA A 66 -18.71 6.50 -7.78
C ALA A 66 -19.10 5.32 -6.86
N VAL A 67 -18.15 4.45 -6.50
CA VAL A 67 -18.43 3.33 -5.60
C VAL A 67 -18.58 3.77 -4.14
N PHE A 68 -17.77 4.73 -3.66
CA PHE A 68 -17.95 5.29 -2.32
C PHE A 68 -19.31 5.98 -2.16
N LEU A 69 -19.75 6.79 -3.13
CA LEU A 69 -21.09 7.38 -3.13
C LEU A 69 -22.21 6.31 -3.10
N VAL A 70 -22.06 5.21 -3.86
CA VAL A 70 -23.01 4.08 -3.79
C VAL A 70 -23.03 3.47 -2.38
N ILE A 71 -21.87 3.26 -1.74
CA ILE A 71 -21.81 2.77 -0.36
C ILE A 71 -22.46 3.77 0.61
N THR A 72 -22.15 5.06 0.53
CA THR A 72 -22.73 6.13 1.35
C THR A 72 -24.26 6.13 1.29
N VAL A 73 -24.85 5.97 0.09
CA VAL A 73 -26.30 5.82 -0.08
C VAL A 73 -26.82 4.51 0.52
N LEU A 74 -26.15 3.39 0.23
CA LEU A 74 -26.53 2.07 0.75
C LEU A 74 -26.54 1.99 2.28
N VAL A 75 -25.76 2.83 3.00
CA VAL A 75 -25.81 2.86 4.47
C VAL A 75 -27.14 3.40 5.00
N LYS A 76 -27.84 4.32 4.30
CA LYS A 76 -29.19 4.78 4.70
C LYS A 76 -30.36 3.94 4.18
N VAL A 77 -30.21 3.18 3.09
CA VAL A 77 -31.28 2.34 2.50
C VAL A 77 -31.62 1.13 3.39
N ASP A 78 -32.89 0.87 3.71
CA ASP A 78 -33.24 -0.37 4.44
C ASP A 78 -32.93 -1.62 3.60
N THR A 79 -32.32 -2.59 4.25
CA THR A 79 -31.70 -3.76 3.61
C THR A 79 -32.19 -5.08 4.18
N SER A 80 -33.08 -5.03 5.18
CA SER A 80 -33.71 -6.16 5.87
C SER A 80 -34.27 -7.24 4.95
N ALA A 81 -34.83 -6.87 3.80
CA ALA A 81 -35.46 -7.78 2.84
C ALA A 81 -34.49 -8.45 1.82
N TRP A 82 -33.20 -8.08 1.79
CA TRP A 82 -32.28 -8.48 0.70
C TRP A 82 -30.81 -8.63 1.13
N THR A 83 -30.59 -9.07 2.37
CA THR A 83 -29.29 -9.28 3.04
C THR A 83 -28.21 -9.91 2.14
N THR A 84 -28.50 -11.06 1.50
CA THR A 84 -27.54 -11.77 0.65
C THR A 84 -27.12 -10.95 -0.59
N ARG A 85 -28.05 -10.19 -1.18
CA ARG A 85 -27.77 -9.33 -2.35
C ARG A 85 -26.93 -8.12 -1.94
N PHE A 86 -27.21 -7.54 -0.77
CA PHE A 86 -26.39 -6.46 -0.20
C PHE A 86 -24.99 -6.92 0.18
N PHE A 87 -24.84 -8.12 0.74
CA PHE A 87 -23.54 -8.73 0.97
C PHE A 87 -22.76 -8.85 -0.34
N ALA A 88 -23.35 -9.48 -1.37
CA ALA A 88 -22.71 -9.66 -2.66
C ALA A 88 -22.35 -8.32 -3.34
N LEU A 89 -23.23 -7.33 -3.25
CA LEU A 89 -22.98 -5.97 -3.72
C LEU A 89 -21.82 -5.30 -2.96
N THR A 90 -21.78 -5.40 -1.63
CA THR A 90 -20.72 -4.84 -0.79
C THR A 90 -19.36 -5.46 -1.13
N ILE A 91 -19.29 -6.79 -1.26
CA ILE A 91 -18.07 -7.50 -1.67
C ILE A 91 -17.64 -7.11 -3.09
N GLY A 92 -18.58 -6.94 -4.02
CA GLY A 92 -18.31 -6.40 -5.35
C GLY A 92 -17.76 -4.98 -5.33
N CYS A 93 -18.33 -4.09 -4.51
CA CYS A 93 -17.84 -2.73 -4.31
C CYS A 93 -16.41 -2.72 -3.72
N VAL A 94 -16.12 -3.56 -2.72
CA VAL A 94 -14.77 -3.73 -2.16
C VAL A 94 -13.77 -4.17 -3.23
N ALA A 95 -14.14 -5.12 -4.09
CA ALA A 95 -13.30 -5.56 -5.20
C ALA A 95 -12.99 -4.42 -6.18
N VAL A 96 -14.00 -3.69 -6.64
CA VAL A 96 -13.84 -2.57 -7.57
C VAL A 96 -13.01 -1.43 -6.97
N VAL A 97 -13.25 -1.07 -5.70
CA VAL A 97 -12.46 -0.05 -4.99
C VAL A 97 -11.01 -0.47 -4.82
N SER A 98 -10.74 -1.73 -4.47
CA SER A 98 -9.38 -2.24 -4.28
C SER A 98 -8.59 -2.28 -5.60
N SER A 99 -9.23 -2.74 -6.68
CA SER A 99 -8.70 -2.65 -8.04
C SER A 99 -8.39 -1.21 -8.46
N ALA A 100 -9.35 -0.28 -8.31
CA ALA A 100 -9.17 1.11 -8.68
C ALA A 100 -8.09 1.81 -7.83
N SER A 101 -8.08 1.57 -6.52
CA SER A 101 -7.05 2.06 -5.58
C SER A 101 -5.66 1.55 -5.95
N THR A 102 -5.55 0.29 -6.40
CA THR A 102 -4.27 -0.27 -6.87
C THR A 102 -3.79 0.39 -8.17
N VAL A 103 -4.68 0.61 -9.14
CA VAL A 103 -4.37 1.33 -10.39
C VAL A 103 -3.99 2.78 -10.12
N PHE A 104 -4.72 3.46 -9.22
CA PHE A 104 -4.41 4.80 -8.74
C PHE A 104 -3.02 4.85 -8.11
N THR A 105 -2.79 4.06 -7.07
CA THR A 105 -1.55 4.01 -6.29
C THR A 105 -0.35 3.72 -7.19
N SER A 106 -0.44 2.67 -8.00
CA SER A 106 0.61 2.28 -8.93
C SER A 106 0.90 3.36 -9.98
N SER A 107 -0.12 4.04 -10.51
CA SER A 107 0.06 5.11 -11.49
C SER A 107 0.59 6.41 -10.90
N ILE A 108 0.17 6.81 -9.69
CA ILE A 108 0.69 8.01 -9.03
C ILE A 108 2.12 7.79 -8.54
N PHE A 109 2.50 6.57 -8.14
CA PHE A 109 3.89 6.19 -7.88
C PHE A 109 4.76 6.25 -9.14
N GLY A 110 4.26 5.72 -10.27
CA GLY A 110 4.91 5.86 -11.57
C GLY A 110 5.14 7.33 -11.93
N LEU A 111 4.09 8.13 -12.01
CA LEU A 111 4.18 9.56 -12.35
C LEU A 111 5.12 10.32 -11.39
N SER A 112 4.99 10.10 -10.09
CA SER A 112 5.80 10.78 -9.07
C SER A 112 7.27 10.36 -9.09
N SER A 113 7.60 9.25 -9.74
CA SER A 113 8.98 8.80 -9.96
C SER A 113 9.75 9.64 -10.98
N CYS A 114 9.05 10.36 -11.87
CA CYS A 114 9.67 11.32 -12.79
C CYS A 114 10.14 12.60 -12.05
N PHE A 115 9.42 13.00 -11.00
CA PHE A 115 9.72 14.18 -10.19
C PHE A 115 10.93 13.99 -9.25
N PRO A 116 11.51 15.07 -8.69
CA PRO A 116 12.57 14.96 -7.68
C PRO A 116 12.16 14.11 -6.47
N MET A 117 13.16 13.53 -5.79
CA MET A 117 12.97 12.58 -4.68
C MET A 117 12.09 13.14 -3.55
N ARG A 118 12.11 14.46 -3.34
CA ARG A 118 11.27 15.16 -2.34
C ARG A 118 9.77 15.07 -2.65
N ASN A 119 9.35 15.10 -3.91
CA ASN A 119 7.94 15.01 -4.29
C ASN A 119 7.41 13.59 -4.07
N LEU A 120 8.21 12.59 -4.45
CA LEU A 120 7.91 11.18 -4.18
C LEU A 120 7.89 10.90 -2.67
N GLN A 121 8.82 11.47 -1.89
CA GLN A 121 8.80 11.40 -0.43
C GLN A 121 7.54 12.02 0.18
N ALA A 122 7.08 13.18 -0.33
CA ALA A 122 5.88 13.84 0.16
C ALA A 122 4.61 13.00 -0.09
N LEU A 123 4.47 12.39 -1.28
CA LEU A 123 3.42 11.42 -1.58
C LEU A 123 3.43 10.25 -0.59
N ILE A 124 4.61 9.68 -0.36
CA ILE A 124 4.83 8.53 0.53
C ILE A 124 4.50 8.87 1.99
N SER A 125 4.86 10.07 2.47
CA SER A 125 4.52 10.56 3.80
C SER A 125 3.01 10.77 3.95
N GLY A 126 2.36 11.38 2.94
CA GLY A 126 0.91 11.57 2.91
C GLY A 126 0.12 10.25 3.00
N GLN A 127 0.62 9.18 2.38
CA GLN A 127 0.02 7.85 2.46
C GLN A 127 0.01 7.27 3.88
N ALA A 128 1.06 7.51 4.69
CA ALA A 128 1.11 7.09 6.10
C ALA A 128 0.36 8.05 7.04
N MET A 129 0.33 9.33 6.72
CA MET A 129 -0.51 10.32 7.41
C MET A 129 -1.99 9.93 7.32
N GLY A 130 -2.46 9.45 6.17
CA GLY A 130 -3.81 8.91 6.00
C GLY A 130 -4.11 7.71 6.91
N GLY A 131 -3.17 6.76 7.05
CA GLY A 131 -3.29 5.65 7.99
C GLY A 131 -3.32 6.10 9.46
N THR A 132 -2.52 7.11 9.81
CA THR A 132 -2.53 7.73 11.14
C THR A 132 -3.86 8.41 11.45
N ILE A 133 -4.39 9.20 10.51
CA ILE A 133 -5.70 9.85 10.62
C ILE A 133 -6.81 8.80 10.78
N SER A 134 -6.77 7.71 10.01
CA SER A 134 -7.71 6.60 10.15
C SER A 134 -7.65 5.94 11.53
N ALA A 135 -6.45 5.70 12.06
CA ALA A 135 -6.28 5.11 13.39
C ALA A 135 -6.77 6.05 14.52
N VAL A 136 -6.49 7.35 14.42
CA VAL A 136 -7.05 8.37 15.33
C VAL A 136 -8.58 8.38 15.25
N ALA A 137 -9.15 8.38 14.05
CA ALA A 137 -10.59 8.33 13.86
C ALA A 137 -11.21 7.08 14.49
N SER A 138 -10.62 5.89 14.32
CA SER A 138 -11.09 4.65 14.96
C SER A 138 -11.01 4.68 16.49
N VAL A 139 -10.02 5.36 17.08
CA VAL A 139 -9.96 5.54 18.54
C VAL A 139 -11.02 6.52 19.03
N ILE A 140 -11.28 7.61 18.29
CA ILE A 140 -12.35 8.57 18.60
C ILE A 140 -13.72 7.90 18.47
N ASP A 141 -13.95 7.14 17.40
CA ASP A 141 -15.18 6.38 17.18
C ASP A 141 -15.43 5.38 18.31
N LEU A 142 -14.42 4.59 18.67
CA LEU A 142 -14.46 3.66 19.81
C LEU A 142 -14.79 4.35 21.15
N ALA A 143 -14.47 5.64 21.30
CA ALA A 143 -14.76 6.42 22.50
C ALA A 143 -16.12 7.16 22.48
N ALA A 144 -16.60 7.59 21.30
CA ALA A 144 -17.72 8.51 21.15
C ALA A 144 -18.96 7.93 20.42
N ALA A 145 -18.83 6.81 19.71
CA ALA A 145 -19.91 6.24 18.92
C ALA A 145 -21.02 5.63 19.79
N ALA A 146 -22.20 6.25 19.77
CA ALA A 146 -23.43 5.64 20.27
C ALA A 146 -24.10 4.74 19.20
N ASN A 147 -23.99 5.10 17.92
CA ASN A 147 -24.65 4.44 16.79
C ASN A 147 -23.66 4.07 15.68
N VAL A 148 -23.45 2.78 15.44
CA VAL A 148 -22.55 2.26 14.39
C VAL A 148 -22.91 2.76 12.98
N THR A 149 -24.20 3.00 12.71
CA THR A 149 -24.67 3.49 11.41
C THR A 149 -24.25 4.94 11.13
N ASP A 150 -24.30 5.81 12.14
CA ASP A 150 -23.94 7.23 11.97
C ASP A 150 -22.42 7.40 11.91
N SER A 151 -21.68 6.59 12.68
CA SER A 151 -20.22 6.42 12.52
C SER A 151 -19.84 5.99 11.10
N ALA A 152 -20.45 4.92 10.58
CA ALA A 152 -20.18 4.43 9.22
C ALA A 152 -20.44 5.51 8.16
N LEU A 153 -21.52 6.28 8.29
CA LEU A 153 -21.82 7.41 7.40
C LEU A 153 -20.75 8.50 7.48
N ALA A 154 -20.29 8.85 8.68
CA ALA A 154 -19.23 9.83 8.86
C ALA A 154 -17.93 9.38 8.16
N TYR A 155 -17.57 8.09 8.25
CA TYR A 155 -16.42 7.54 7.54
C TYR A 155 -16.55 7.62 6.02
N PHE A 156 -17.65 7.14 5.44
CA PHE A 156 -17.82 7.14 3.98
C PHE A 156 -17.95 8.55 3.41
N LEU A 157 -18.71 9.45 4.07
CA LEU A 157 -18.83 10.85 3.65
C LEU A 157 -17.49 11.60 3.75
N THR A 158 -16.67 11.30 4.77
CA THR A 158 -15.32 11.85 4.87
C THR A 158 -14.46 11.36 3.70
N ALA A 159 -14.51 10.07 3.36
CA ALA A 159 -13.81 9.52 2.20
C ALA A 159 -14.24 10.18 0.88
N ASP A 160 -15.55 10.37 0.66
CA ASP A 160 -16.10 11.08 -0.51
C ASP A 160 -15.49 12.50 -0.64
N ILE A 161 -15.46 13.27 0.46
CA ILE A 161 -14.88 14.62 0.49
C ILE A 161 -13.37 14.58 0.15
N PHE A 162 -12.60 13.67 0.74
CA PHE A 162 -11.17 13.54 0.45
C PHE A 162 -10.92 13.13 -1.01
N ILE A 163 -11.72 12.23 -1.59
CA ILE A 163 -11.58 11.84 -3.01
C ILE A 163 -11.89 13.03 -3.93
N ILE A 164 -12.94 13.82 -3.65
CA ILE A 164 -13.25 15.04 -4.42
C ILE A 164 -12.09 16.04 -4.35
N ILE A 165 -11.51 16.27 -3.17
CA ILE A 165 -10.34 17.14 -3.01
C ILE A 165 -9.15 16.59 -3.82
N CYS A 166 -8.88 15.29 -3.77
CA CYS A 166 -7.82 14.65 -4.56
C CYS A 166 -8.03 14.82 -6.08
N ILE A 167 -9.25 14.69 -6.57
CA ILE A 167 -9.59 14.94 -7.99
C ILE A 167 -9.30 16.40 -8.36
N MET A 168 -9.77 17.36 -7.55
CA MET A 168 -9.55 18.79 -7.83
C MET A 168 -8.07 19.18 -7.79
N MET A 169 -7.30 18.64 -6.84
CA MET A 169 -5.85 18.85 -6.77
C MET A 169 -5.13 18.22 -7.97
N TYR A 170 -5.56 17.04 -8.43
CA TYR A 170 -4.99 16.41 -9.62
C TYR A 170 -5.31 17.18 -10.92
N LEU A 171 -6.51 17.76 -11.03
CA LEU A 171 -6.87 18.62 -12.16
C LEU A 171 -6.11 19.96 -12.17
N LEU A 172 -5.67 20.44 -11.01
CA LEU A 172 -4.83 21.64 -10.89
C LEU A 172 -3.36 21.37 -11.26
N LEU A 173 -2.88 20.14 -11.07
CA LEU A 173 -1.46 19.77 -11.25
C LEU A 173 -0.88 20.16 -12.63
N PRO A 174 -1.53 19.89 -13.79
CA PRO A 174 -1.00 20.29 -15.11
C PRO A 174 -0.98 21.80 -15.38
N ARG A 175 -1.61 22.62 -14.53
CA ARG A 175 -1.57 24.09 -14.63
C ARG A 175 -0.34 24.69 -13.95
N LEU A 176 0.38 23.92 -13.14
CA LEU A 176 1.61 24.38 -12.49
C LEU A 176 2.80 24.21 -13.45
N GLU A 177 3.52 25.30 -13.73
CA GLU A 177 4.70 25.30 -14.61
C GLU A 177 5.76 24.27 -14.17
N TYR A 178 6.00 24.18 -12.86
CA TYR A 178 6.86 23.17 -12.25
C TYR A 178 6.45 21.73 -12.62
N SER A 179 5.15 21.44 -12.64
CA SER A 179 4.66 20.11 -13.03
C SER A 179 4.80 19.88 -14.52
N ARG A 180 4.49 20.90 -15.34
CA ARG A 180 4.64 20.81 -16.80
C ARG A 180 6.07 20.48 -17.18
N TYR A 181 7.08 21.14 -16.59
CA TYR A 181 8.49 20.89 -16.87
C TYR A 181 8.92 19.42 -16.70
N TYR A 182 8.55 18.78 -15.59
CA TYR A 182 8.91 17.37 -15.34
C TYR A 182 8.09 16.38 -16.17
N MET A 183 6.91 16.76 -16.65
CA MET A 183 6.05 15.91 -17.50
C MET A 183 6.40 16.05 -18.99
N SER A 184 6.66 17.27 -19.49
CA SER A 184 7.02 17.51 -20.91
C SER A 184 8.42 17.01 -21.27
N SER A 185 9.36 17.04 -20.32
CA SER A 185 10.71 16.47 -20.49
C SER A 185 10.73 14.96 -20.82
N GLN A 186 9.59 14.27 -20.68
CA GLN A 186 9.41 12.86 -21.03
C GLN A 186 8.81 12.70 -22.45
N GLU A 187 8.11 13.71 -22.97
CA GLU A 187 7.46 13.71 -24.29
C GLU A 187 8.35 14.23 -25.43
N GLU A 188 9.39 15.03 -25.15
CA GLU A 188 10.25 15.64 -26.19
C GLU A 188 11.39 14.72 -26.70
N SER A 189 11.81 13.72 -25.92
CA SER A 189 12.88 12.78 -26.27
C SER A 189 12.61 11.71 -27.37
N PRO A 190 11.40 11.49 -27.94
CA PRO A 190 11.21 10.54 -29.03
C PRO A 190 11.52 11.06 -30.45
N SER A 191 11.66 12.36 -30.68
CA SER A 191 11.45 12.92 -32.04
C SER A 191 12.32 14.08 -32.52
N LEU A 192 13.31 14.59 -31.76
CA LEU A 192 14.22 15.65 -32.22
C LEU A 192 15.66 15.17 -32.50
N ALA A 193 15.79 14.22 -33.42
CA ALA A 193 17.06 13.84 -34.04
C ALA A 193 16.95 13.68 -35.57
N THR A 194 16.11 14.52 -36.21
CA THR A 194 16.13 14.67 -37.66
C THR A 194 17.35 15.52 -38.03
N VAL A 195 18.46 14.82 -38.31
CA VAL A 195 19.69 15.40 -38.88
C VAL A 195 19.33 16.15 -40.18
N PRO A 196 19.72 17.43 -40.35
CA PRO A 196 19.61 18.11 -41.65
C PRO A 196 20.51 17.38 -42.67
N PRO A 197 20.11 17.26 -43.94
CA PRO A 197 20.86 16.45 -44.90
C PRO A 197 22.28 16.99 -45.14
N ASP A 198 23.27 16.10 -45.06
CA ASP A 198 24.66 16.38 -45.41
C ASP A 198 24.83 16.80 -46.87
N SER A 199 25.89 17.57 -47.13
CA SER A 199 26.39 17.86 -48.48
C SER A 199 27.90 17.63 -48.54
N SER A 200 28.38 16.99 -49.61
CA SER A 200 29.78 16.59 -49.94
C SER A 200 30.43 15.60 -48.94
N MET A 201 30.74 14.34 -49.30
CA MET A 201 31.67 13.78 -50.32
C MET A 201 33.14 13.69 -49.86
N GLU A 202 33.73 12.50 -50.14
CA GLU A 202 35.16 12.08 -50.13
C GLU A 202 35.87 11.82 -48.76
N ASP A 203 36.64 10.72 -48.54
CA ASP A 203 36.63 9.38 -49.18
C ASP A 203 37.43 8.28 -48.39
N GLU A 204 37.32 7.01 -48.83
CA GLU A 204 38.24 5.84 -48.71
C GLU A 204 38.60 5.11 -47.37
N ALA A 205 38.72 3.77 -47.52
CA ALA A 205 39.51 2.74 -46.80
C ALA A 205 39.14 2.13 -45.40
N GLU A 206 39.22 0.79 -45.37
CA GLU A 206 38.92 -0.23 -44.32
C GLU A 206 40.17 -0.70 -43.49
N PRO A 207 40.12 -1.72 -42.57
CA PRO A 207 39.08 -2.17 -41.63
C PRO A 207 39.57 -2.54 -40.19
N GLU A 208 38.60 -2.92 -39.34
CA GLU A 208 38.65 -3.85 -38.18
C GLU A 208 39.43 -3.54 -36.87
N GLY A 209 38.71 -3.70 -35.74
CA GLY A 209 39.22 -3.45 -34.38
C GLY A 209 38.14 -3.52 -33.27
N THR A 210 37.34 -4.60 -33.26
CA THR A 210 36.32 -4.97 -32.24
C THR A 210 36.81 -4.65 -30.80
N THR A 211 36.09 -3.97 -29.90
CA THR A 211 34.70 -4.17 -29.47
C THR A 211 34.08 -2.89 -28.87
N ASN A 212 32.96 -2.43 -29.42
CA ASN A 212 32.00 -1.60 -28.70
C ASN A 212 30.61 -2.24 -28.85
N THR A 213 30.10 -2.85 -27.78
CA THR A 213 28.73 -3.39 -27.73
C THR A 213 27.74 -2.25 -27.82
N SER A 214 27.27 -2.00 -29.04
CA SER A 214 26.23 -1.02 -29.31
C SER A 214 24.94 -1.43 -28.59
N PHE A 215 24.59 -0.68 -27.54
CA PHE A 215 23.25 -0.70 -26.96
C PHE A 215 22.24 0.00 -27.90
N LEU A 216 22.22 -0.40 -29.18
CA LEU A 216 21.26 0.05 -30.17
C LEU A 216 19.94 -0.72 -29.99
N ALA A 217 19.30 -0.50 -28.84
CA ALA A 217 17.98 -1.04 -28.55
C ALA A 217 16.94 -0.33 -29.43
N LYS A 218 16.73 -0.91 -30.62
CA LYS A 218 15.74 -0.51 -31.62
C LYS A 218 14.38 -0.22 -30.97
N SER A 219 13.80 0.93 -31.32
CA SER A 219 12.49 1.39 -30.84
C SER A 219 11.42 0.31 -30.94
N THR A 220 10.93 -0.13 -29.78
CA THR A 220 9.65 -0.82 -29.61
C THR A 220 9.01 -0.25 -28.36
N GLY A 221 7.72 0.13 -28.43
CA GLY A 221 6.99 0.86 -27.38
C GLY A 221 6.64 0.05 -26.13
N ILE A 222 7.49 -0.91 -25.75
CA ILE A 222 7.43 -1.65 -24.49
C ILE A 222 8.81 -1.47 -23.83
N PRO A 223 8.92 -0.73 -22.71
CA PRO A 223 10.16 -0.62 -21.97
C PRO A 223 10.67 -2.02 -21.59
N PRO A 224 11.99 -2.26 -21.60
CA PRO A 224 12.51 -3.61 -21.50
C PRO A 224 12.40 -4.12 -20.05
N LEU A 225 11.37 -4.94 -19.82
CA LEU A 225 10.94 -5.41 -18.50
C LEU A 225 12.04 -6.10 -17.70
N ARG A 226 12.75 -7.01 -18.38
CA ARG A 226 13.80 -7.82 -17.79
C ARG A 226 14.98 -6.95 -17.28
N PRO A 227 15.54 -6.01 -18.07
CA PRO A 227 16.49 -5.01 -17.58
C PRO A 227 15.99 -4.16 -16.40
N ILE A 228 14.72 -3.71 -16.41
CA ILE A 228 14.16 -2.93 -15.29
C ILE A 228 14.17 -3.79 -14.02
N LEU A 229 13.52 -4.96 -14.06
CA LEU A 229 13.46 -5.90 -12.95
C LEU A 229 14.84 -6.29 -12.43
N GLN A 230 15.79 -6.62 -13.32
CA GLN A 230 17.16 -6.98 -12.97
C GLN A 230 17.91 -5.85 -12.24
N LYS A 231 17.83 -4.60 -12.72
CA LYS A 231 18.46 -3.46 -12.06
C LYS A 231 17.76 -3.05 -10.77
N THR A 232 16.44 -3.15 -10.67
CA THR A 232 15.71 -2.91 -9.41
C THR A 232 15.83 -4.04 -8.40
N ALA A 233 16.21 -5.25 -8.80
CA ALA A 233 16.00 -6.50 -8.04
C ALA A 233 16.39 -6.42 -6.56
N LEU A 234 17.56 -5.84 -6.22
CA LEU A 234 18.00 -5.73 -4.83
C LEU A 234 17.14 -4.76 -4.00
N LEU A 235 16.75 -3.63 -4.57
CA LEU A 235 15.84 -2.67 -3.94
C LEU A 235 14.42 -3.24 -3.89
N GLY A 236 13.95 -3.87 -4.96
CA GLY A 236 12.67 -4.57 -5.01
C GLY A 236 12.55 -5.67 -3.94
N PHE A 237 13.55 -6.53 -3.83
CA PHE A 237 13.64 -7.53 -2.75
C PHE A 237 13.66 -6.88 -1.37
N SER A 238 14.42 -5.79 -1.19
CA SER A 238 14.44 -5.05 0.07
C SER A 238 13.05 -4.51 0.43
N LEU A 239 12.31 -3.96 -0.54
CA LEU A 239 10.96 -3.45 -0.34
C LEU A 239 9.97 -4.58 0.00
N PHE A 240 10.01 -5.65 -0.78
CA PHE A 240 9.25 -6.88 -0.53
C PHE A 240 9.47 -7.37 0.92
N TYR A 241 10.73 -7.47 1.35
CA TYR A 241 11.07 -8.03 2.67
C TYR A 241 10.66 -7.11 3.83
N ILE A 242 10.75 -5.79 3.67
CA ILE A 242 10.27 -4.81 4.65
C ILE A 242 8.77 -5.05 4.92
N PHE A 243 7.96 -5.05 3.86
CA PHE A 243 6.51 -5.20 3.97
C PHE A 243 6.08 -6.64 4.32
N PHE A 244 6.81 -7.66 3.88
CA PHE A 244 6.61 -9.06 4.26
C PHE A 244 6.70 -9.24 5.78
N ILE A 245 7.80 -8.81 6.41
CA ILE A 245 7.94 -8.89 7.88
C ILE A 245 6.90 -8.03 8.59
N SER A 246 6.63 -6.82 8.09
CA SER A 246 5.64 -5.92 8.69
C SER A 246 4.23 -6.50 8.68
N ILE A 247 3.78 -7.13 7.60
CA ILE A 247 2.42 -7.70 7.50
C ILE A 247 2.27 -9.04 8.22
N ILE A 248 3.36 -9.81 8.39
CA ILE A 248 3.32 -10.97 9.31
C ILE A 248 2.96 -10.51 10.72
N ILE A 249 3.51 -9.37 11.17
CA ILE A 249 3.37 -8.90 12.54
C ILE A 249 2.13 -8.01 12.72
N PHE A 250 1.95 -7.00 11.87
CA PHE A 250 0.89 -6.00 11.97
C PHE A 250 -0.13 -6.14 10.81
N PRO A 251 -1.44 -6.27 11.11
CA PRO A 251 -2.05 -6.30 12.44
C PRO A 251 -1.99 -7.67 13.13
N SER A 252 -1.90 -8.78 12.37
CA SER A 252 -2.29 -10.13 12.81
C SER A 252 -1.72 -10.61 14.15
N ILE A 253 -0.44 -10.35 14.43
CA ILE A 253 0.20 -10.75 15.69
C ILE A 253 0.04 -9.63 16.73
N SER A 254 0.30 -8.38 16.35
CA SER A 254 0.31 -7.25 17.30
C SER A 254 -1.07 -6.92 17.88
N SER A 255 -2.16 -7.05 17.13
CA SER A 255 -3.52 -6.73 17.62
C SER A 255 -4.03 -7.72 18.67
N ASN A 256 -3.45 -8.92 18.72
CA ASN A 256 -3.77 -9.99 19.67
C ASN A 256 -2.85 -9.99 20.90
N ILE A 257 -1.95 -9.01 21.04
CA ILE A 257 -1.18 -8.81 22.27
C ILE A 257 -2.05 -8.08 23.29
N GLU A 258 -2.24 -8.71 24.45
CA GLU A 258 -3.05 -8.18 25.53
C GLU A 258 -2.21 -7.54 26.64
N SER A 259 -2.76 -6.52 27.32
CA SER A 259 -2.13 -5.94 28.51
C SER A 259 -2.01 -7.00 29.61
N VAL A 260 -0.84 -7.06 30.25
CA VAL A 260 -0.63 -7.88 31.46
C VAL A 260 -1.58 -7.44 32.59
N SER A 261 -2.00 -6.16 32.57
CA SER A 261 -2.96 -5.59 33.52
C SER A 261 -4.44 -5.74 33.11
N LYS A 262 -4.78 -6.58 32.12
CA LYS A 262 -6.18 -6.80 31.66
C LYS A 262 -7.11 -7.23 32.81
N SER A 263 -6.60 -7.98 33.78
CA SER A 263 -7.33 -8.39 35.00
C SER A 263 -7.76 -7.25 35.92
N SER A 264 -7.20 -6.04 35.77
CA SER A 264 -7.63 -4.84 36.53
C SER A 264 -9.01 -4.32 36.11
N GLY A 265 -9.57 -4.79 34.98
CA GLY A 265 -10.85 -4.32 34.45
C GLY A 265 -10.82 -2.88 33.91
N SER A 266 -9.66 -2.22 33.88
CA SER A 266 -9.52 -0.86 33.36
C SER A 266 -9.87 -0.79 31.87
N PRO A 267 -10.65 0.21 31.40
CA PRO A 267 -10.90 0.42 29.98
C PRO A 267 -9.60 0.59 29.17
N TRP A 268 -8.53 1.10 29.79
CA TRP A 268 -7.22 1.27 29.16
C TRP A 268 -6.54 -0.06 28.81
N SER A 269 -6.65 -1.07 29.67
CA SER A 269 -6.02 -2.39 29.46
C SER A 269 -6.89 -3.36 28.68
N THR A 270 -8.21 -3.13 28.66
CA THR A 270 -9.21 -4.03 28.03
C THR A 270 -9.70 -3.52 26.67
N LYS A 271 -10.13 -2.26 26.56
CA LYS A 271 -10.78 -1.69 25.38
C LYS A 271 -9.83 -0.89 24.48
N TYR A 272 -8.95 -0.09 25.08
CA TYR A 272 -8.09 0.84 24.32
C TYR A 272 -6.68 0.31 24.04
N PHE A 273 -6.24 -0.79 24.68
CA PHE A 273 -4.87 -1.28 24.56
C PHE A 273 -4.46 -1.53 23.11
N ALA A 274 -5.02 -2.53 22.43
CA ALA A 274 -4.64 -2.85 21.04
C ALA A 274 -4.87 -1.68 20.04
N PRO A 275 -6.00 -0.92 20.07
CA PRO A 275 -6.16 0.28 19.25
C PRO A 275 -5.04 1.32 19.42
N LEU A 276 -4.55 1.55 20.64
CA LEU A 276 -3.49 2.52 20.92
C LEU A 276 -2.09 1.95 20.63
N THR A 277 -1.76 0.78 21.19
CA THR A 277 -0.41 0.20 21.17
C THR A 277 -0.06 -0.48 19.86
N SER A 278 -1.04 -1.05 19.16
CA SER A 278 -0.83 -1.76 17.89
C SER A 278 -1.20 -0.89 16.69
N PHE A 279 -2.41 -0.31 16.64
CA PHE A 279 -2.87 0.43 15.45
C PHE A 279 -2.35 1.87 15.39
N LEU A 280 -2.66 2.70 16.40
CA LEU A 280 -2.27 4.12 16.40
C LEU A 280 -0.74 4.28 16.44
N LEU A 281 -0.07 3.59 17.36
CA LEU A 281 1.38 3.68 17.53
C LEU A 281 2.15 3.20 16.29
N TYR A 282 1.73 2.09 15.65
CA TYR A 282 2.37 1.64 14.41
C TYR A 282 2.24 2.67 13.29
N ASN A 283 1.02 3.17 13.03
CA ASN A 283 0.79 4.14 11.95
C ASN A 283 1.53 5.46 12.20
N PHE A 284 1.52 5.96 13.43
CA PHE A 284 2.24 7.18 13.80
C PHE A 284 3.76 7.01 13.70
N ALA A 285 4.29 5.87 14.16
CA ALA A 285 5.72 5.57 14.05
C ALA A 285 6.15 5.37 12.59
N ASP A 286 5.35 4.67 11.77
CA ASP A 286 5.55 4.55 10.33
C ASP A 286 5.62 5.94 9.68
N TRP A 287 4.61 6.79 9.90
CA TRP A 287 4.57 8.16 9.39
C TRP A 287 5.81 8.97 9.80
N CYS A 288 6.20 8.94 11.08
CA CYS A 288 7.44 9.55 11.56
C CYS A 288 8.67 9.01 10.79
N GLY A 289 8.77 7.70 10.58
CA GLY A 289 9.83 7.07 9.80
C GLY A 289 9.90 7.59 8.37
N ARG A 290 8.75 7.69 7.68
CA ARG A 290 8.68 8.28 6.33
C ARG A 290 9.07 9.74 6.34
N GLN A 291 8.66 10.48 7.37
CA GLN A 291 8.91 11.91 7.47
C GLN A 291 10.38 12.23 7.72
N ILE A 292 11.12 11.40 8.49
CA ILE A 292 12.58 11.55 8.68
C ILE A 292 13.33 11.53 7.33
N THR A 293 12.87 10.74 6.34
CA THR A 293 13.50 10.67 5.00
C THR A 293 13.39 11.97 4.18
N ALA A 294 12.60 12.95 4.62
CA ALA A 294 12.61 14.30 4.03
C ALA A 294 13.93 15.04 4.29
N TRP A 295 14.62 14.72 5.40
CA TRP A 295 15.86 15.37 5.82
C TRP A 295 17.07 14.44 5.76
N ILE A 296 16.91 13.16 6.10
CA ILE A 296 18.01 12.18 6.21
C ILE A 296 17.74 11.01 5.27
N GLN A 297 18.56 10.88 4.23
CA GLN A 297 18.46 9.79 3.24
C GLN A 297 19.69 8.88 3.30
N MET A 298 19.81 8.13 4.40
CA MET A 298 20.90 7.19 4.65
C MET A 298 20.38 5.86 5.22
N PRO A 299 20.89 4.69 4.84
CA PRO A 299 22.00 4.45 3.90
C PRO A 299 21.60 4.65 2.43
N GLY A 300 22.53 5.13 1.61
CA GLY A 300 22.30 5.39 0.19
C GLY A 300 22.08 4.13 -0.68
N PRO A 301 21.61 4.29 -1.93
CA PRO A 301 21.04 3.21 -2.77
C PRO A 301 22.01 2.07 -3.13
N LYS A 302 23.32 2.33 -3.10
CA LYS A 302 24.37 1.32 -3.39
C LYS A 302 24.98 0.70 -2.12
N SER A 303 24.55 1.13 -0.94
CA SER A 303 25.15 0.69 0.32
C SER A 303 24.64 -0.69 0.74
N LYS A 304 25.56 -1.60 1.08
CA LYS A 304 25.24 -2.93 1.65
C LYS A 304 24.57 -2.84 3.02
N LEU A 305 24.63 -1.68 3.70
CA LEU A 305 23.93 -1.46 4.96
C LEU A 305 22.40 -1.48 4.81
N LEU A 306 21.87 -1.07 3.64
CA LEU A 306 20.42 -1.07 3.39
C LEU A 306 19.83 -2.49 3.49
N PRO A 307 20.25 -3.48 2.67
CA PRO A 307 19.71 -4.85 2.77
C PRO A 307 20.04 -5.50 4.12
N ALA A 308 21.17 -5.14 4.77
CA ALA A 308 21.49 -5.64 6.11
C ALA A 308 20.48 -5.18 7.17
N LEU A 309 20.11 -3.89 7.19
CA LEU A 309 19.07 -3.35 8.09
C LEU A 309 17.68 -3.92 7.78
N VAL A 310 17.40 -4.24 6.51
CA VAL A 310 16.15 -4.88 6.10
C VAL A 310 16.07 -6.34 6.58
N LEU A 311 17.15 -7.12 6.43
CA LEU A 311 17.21 -8.49 6.95
C LEU A 311 17.24 -8.54 8.48
N LEU A 312 17.78 -7.50 9.14
CA LEU A 312 17.73 -7.37 10.59
C LEU A 312 16.29 -7.29 11.13
N ARG A 313 15.31 -6.83 10.34
CA ARG A 313 13.88 -6.77 10.72
C ARG A 313 13.33 -8.13 11.18
N THR A 314 13.92 -9.23 10.72
CA THR A 314 13.51 -10.60 11.11
C THR A 314 13.60 -10.82 12.62
N ILE A 315 14.41 -10.05 13.35
CA ILE A 315 14.44 -10.07 14.82
C ILE A 315 13.11 -9.65 15.45
N PHE A 316 12.26 -8.88 14.77
CA PHE A 316 10.95 -8.52 15.30
C PHE A 316 10.02 -9.75 15.43
N LEU A 317 10.14 -10.76 14.57
CA LEU A 317 9.27 -11.95 14.64
C LEU A 317 9.33 -12.64 16.02
N PRO A 318 10.48 -13.10 16.54
CA PRO A 318 10.54 -13.68 17.89
C PRO A 318 10.17 -12.68 18.99
N LEU A 319 10.51 -11.38 18.86
CA LEU A 319 10.14 -10.37 19.87
C LEU A 319 8.61 -10.25 20.06
N PHE A 320 7.85 -10.26 18.96
CA PHE A 320 6.39 -10.25 19.01
C PHE A 320 5.82 -11.63 19.42
N ILE A 321 6.36 -12.75 18.89
CA ILE A 321 5.92 -14.11 19.27
C ILE A 321 6.08 -14.38 20.77
N PHE A 322 7.10 -13.82 21.44
CA PHE A 322 7.34 -13.97 22.88
C PHE A 322 6.77 -12.83 23.76
N SER A 323 6.01 -11.89 23.18
CA SER A 323 5.20 -10.89 23.92
C SER A 323 3.90 -11.49 24.47
N ASN A 324 3.03 -10.74 25.16
CA ASN A 324 1.77 -11.31 25.70
C ASN A 324 0.64 -11.48 24.65
N TYR A 325 0.92 -12.19 23.55
CA TYR A 325 -0.10 -12.65 22.60
C TYR A 325 -1.12 -13.58 23.27
N GLN A 326 -2.41 -13.46 22.95
CA GLN A 326 -3.50 -14.33 23.40
C GLN A 326 -4.55 -14.54 22.28
N PRO A 327 -5.24 -15.69 22.24
CA PRO A 327 -4.96 -16.92 22.99
C PRO A 327 -3.70 -17.63 22.47
N ARG A 328 -3.07 -18.48 23.29
CA ARG A 328 -1.89 -19.29 22.89
C ARG A 328 -2.22 -20.76 22.82
N ALA A 329 -1.86 -21.41 21.72
CA ALA A 329 -2.03 -22.85 21.54
C ALA A 329 -0.73 -23.62 21.80
N GLN A 330 0.32 -23.38 21.00
CA GLN A 330 1.52 -24.21 20.97
C GLN A 330 2.70 -23.58 21.72
N ILE A 331 2.90 -22.26 21.61
CA ILE A 331 4.01 -21.54 22.24
C ILE A 331 3.49 -20.89 23.52
N GLN A 332 3.62 -21.59 24.64
CA GLN A 332 3.14 -21.09 25.94
C GLN A 332 4.12 -20.13 26.64
N THR A 333 5.36 -20.01 26.16
CA THR A 333 6.39 -19.16 26.80
C THR A 333 6.20 -17.68 26.45
N VAL A 334 5.93 -16.86 27.48
CA VAL A 334 5.98 -15.39 27.39
C VAL A 334 7.27 -14.91 28.05
N VAL A 335 8.16 -14.30 27.26
CA VAL A 335 9.44 -13.73 27.75
C VAL A 335 9.24 -12.25 28.12
N PHE A 336 8.47 -11.52 27.32
CA PHE A 336 8.27 -10.08 27.47
C PHE A 336 6.99 -9.76 28.22
N ASN A 337 6.95 -10.12 29.52
CA ASN A 337 5.78 -10.01 30.39
C ASN A 337 5.60 -8.59 31.01
N GLN A 338 5.70 -7.53 30.18
CA GLN A 338 5.35 -6.16 30.56
C GLN A 338 4.87 -5.38 29.33
N ASP A 339 3.84 -4.55 29.49
CA ASP A 339 3.21 -3.75 28.43
C ASP A 339 4.17 -2.78 27.69
N VAL A 340 5.29 -2.40 28.32
CA VAL A 340 6.31 -1.54 27.69
C VAL A 340 6.99 -2.21 26.50
N TYR A 341 7.16 -3.54 26.51
CA TYR A 341 7.84 -4.26 25.43
C TYR A 341 7.09 -4.22 24.09
N PRO A 342 5.80 -4.62 23.98
CA PRO A 342 5.09 -4.54 22.71
C PRO A 342 4.90 -3.09 22.22
N VAL A 343 4.84 -2.11 23.12
CA VAL A 343 4.86 -0.68 22.77
C VAL A 343 6.18 -0.30 22.09
N VAL A 344 7.32 -0.60 22.71
CA VAL A 344 8.65 -0.32 22.12
C VAL A 344 8.86 -1.09 20.81
N PHE A 345 8.48 -2.36 20.75
CA PHE A 345 8.63 -3.17 19.54
C PHE A 345 7.76 -2.66 18.39
N THR A 346 6.53 -2.21 18.67
CA THR A 346 5.64 -1.64 17.65
C THR A 346 6.13 -0.28 17.14
N ALA A 347 6.61 0.59 18.04
CA ALA A 347 7.23 1.86 17.66
C ALA A 347 8.47 1.62 16.77
N LEU A 348 9.34 0.68 17.13
CA LEU A 348 10.52 0.34 16.34
C LEU A 348 10.15 -0.29 14.99
N LEU A 349 9.18 -1.22 14.96
CA LEU A 349 8.71 -1.89 13.74
C LEU A 349 8.14 -0.88 12.74
N GLY A 350 7.28 0.03 13.19
CA GLY A 350 6.68 1.10 12.40
C GLY A 350 7.73 2.09 11.91
N LEU A 351 8.54 2.67 12.81
CA LEU A 351 9.58 3.63 12.46
C LEU A 351 10.55 3.09 11.39
N SER A 352 11.00 1.84 11.56
CA SER A 352 11.88 1.19 10.61
C SER A 352 11.18 0.74 9.31
N ASN A 353 9.86 0.46 9.35
CA ASN A 353 9.06 0.21 8.13
C ASN A 353 8.99 1.47 7.28
N GLY A 354 8.58 2.58 7.90
CA GLY A 354 8.40 3.86 7.23
C GLY A 354 9.72 4.39 6.69
N TYR A 355 10.77 4.38 7.50
CA TYR A 355 12.08 4.87 7.09
C TYR A 355 12.69 4.04 5.96
N LEU A 356 12.92 2.73 6.17
CA LEU A 356 13.56 1.89 5.17
C LEU A 356 12.70 1.71 3.91
N GLY A 357 11.38 1.56 4.07
CA GLY A 357 10.44 1.42 2.96
C GLY A 357 10.44 2.67 2.06
N THR A 358 10.42 3.85 2.67
CA THR A 358 10.45 5.12 1.91
C THR A 358 11.78 5.31 1.18
N LEU A 359 12.93 5.05 1.81
CA LEU A 359 14.23 5.09 1.13
C LEU A 359 14.25 4.20 -0.12
N VAL A 360 13.78 2.96 0.01
CA VAL A 360 13.80 1.98 -1.08
C VAL A 360 12.87 2.37 -2.23
N ILE A 361 11.64 2.84 -1.94
CA ILE A 361 10.71 3.33 -2.96
C ILE A 361 11.29 4.55 -3.68
N ILE A 362 11.92 5.48 -2.96
CA ILE A 362 12.54 6.66 -3.55
C ILE A 362 13.74 6.28 -4.44
N TYR A 363 14.55 5.32 -4.01
CA TYR A 363 15.77 4.92 -4.72
C TYR A 363 15.52 4.06 -5.97
N GLY A 364 14.50 3.19 -5.95
CA GLY A 364 14.22 2.24 -7.03
C GLY A 364 14.11 2.88 -8.43
N PRO A 365 13.35 3.97 -8.60
CA PRO A 365 13.27 4.69 -9.86
C PRO A 365 14.51 5.54 -10.19
N LYS A 366 15.27 5.97 -9.17
CA LYS A 366 16.42 6.88 -9.33
C LYS A 366 17.73 6.19 -9.71
N ILE A 367 17.76 4.86 -9.68
CA ILE A 367 18.84 4.06 -10.29
C ILE A 367 18.62 3.79 -11.79
N MET A 368 17.52 4.31 -12.38
CA MET A 368 17.17 4.17 -13.79
C MET A 368 17.35 5.48 -14.57
N PRO A 369 17.50 5.39 -15.92
CA PRO A 369 17.28 6.52 -16.82
C PRO A 369 15.88 7.13 -16.62
N LYS A 370 15.73 8.44 -16.89
CA LYS A 370 14.47 9.18 -16.63
C LYS A 370 13.29 8.59 -17.40
N GLU A 371 13.57 8.11 -18.60
CA GLU A 371 12.63 7.53 -19.57
C GLU A 371 12.00 6.23 -19.04
N LEU A 372 12.70 5.54 -18.12
CA LEU A 372 12.24 4.31 -17.47
C LEU A 372 11.82 4.53 -16.02
N ALA A 373 11.86 5.76 -15.50
CA ALA A 373 11.57 6.06 -14.09
C ALA A 373 10.10 5.76 -13.73
N GLU A 374 9.15 6.08 -14.61
CA GLU A 374 7.74 5.74 -14.41
C GLU A 374 7.55 4.22 -14.29
N ALA A 375 8.03 3.46 -15.28
CA ALA A 375 7.93 2.00 -15.28
C ALA A 375 8.63 1.38 -14.05
N ALA A 376 9.77 1.92 -13.63
CA ALA A 376 10.46 1.50 -12.41
C ALA A 376 9.63 1.79 -11.14
N GLY A 377 8.94 2.93 -11.04
CA GLY A 377 8.01 3.22 -9.94
C GLY A 377 6.83 2.24 -9.86
N VAL A 378 6.30 1.84 -11.02
CA VAL A 378 5.28 0.79 -11.12
C VAL A 378 5.85 -0.57 -10.65
N VAL A 379 7.07 -0.93 -11.06
CA VAL A 379 7.77 -2.15 -10.59
C VAL A 379 8.03 -2.13 -9.07
N MET A 380 8.44 -1.00 -8.49
CA MET A 380 8.60 -0.90 -7.03
C MET A 380 7.27 -1.12 -6.31
N THR A 381 6.16 -0.58 -6.85
CA THR A 381 4.82 -0.84 -6.32
C THR A 381 4.45 -2.33 -6.42
N PHE A 382 4.85 -3.02 -7.49
CA PHE A 382 4.68 -4.48 -7.60
C PHE A 382 5.39 -5.26 -6.48
N TYR A 383 6.67 -4.94 -6.20
CA TYR A 383 7.40 -5.58 -5.10
C TYR A 383 6.78 -5.32 -3.71
N LEU A 384 6.27 -4.10 -3.49
CA LEU A 384 5.54 -3.75 -2.26
C LEU A 384 4.30 -4.62 -2.09
N MET A 385 3.42 -4.66 -3.10
CA MET A 385 2.16 -5.42 -3.04
C MET A 385 2.40 -6.94 -2.92
N LEU A 386 3.45 -7.46 -3.58
CA LEU A 386 3.87 -8.84 -3.40
C LEU A 386 4.31 -9.13 -1.96
N GLY A 387 5.01 -8.18 -1.32
CA GLY A 387 5.40 -8.26 0.10
C GLY A 387 4.19 -8.31 1.02
N LEU A 388 3.19 -7.44 0.79
CA LEU A 388 1.93 -7.45 1.54
C LEU A 388 1.20 -8.80 1.40
N ALA A 389 1.04 -9.30 0.17
CA ALA A 389 0.29 -10.53 -0.12
C ALA A 389 0.95 -11.78 0.49
N VAL A 390 2.25 -11.96 0.29
CA VAL A 390 2.98 -13.11 0.84
C VAL A 390 3.12 -12.98 2.36
N GLY A 391 3.28 -11.76 2.89
CA GLY A 391 3.31 -11.50 4.34
C GLY A 391 2.00 -11.88 5.02
N SER A 392 0.85 -11.57 4.39
CA SER A 392 -0.47 -11.95 4.92
C SER A 392 -0.68 -13.46 4.93
N ALA A 393 -0.24 -14.19 3.90
CA ALA A 393 -0.31 -15.65 3.89
C ALA A 393 0.54 -16.28 5.01
N PHE A 394 1.74 -15.74 5.25
CA PHE A 394 2.60 -16.19 6.36
C PHE A 394 2.07 -15.75 7.73
N SER A 395 1.35 -14.63 7.85
CA SER A 395 0.77 -14.19 9.12
C SER A 395 -0.23 -15.21 9.66
N VAL A 396 -1.07 -15.78 8.79
CA VAL A 396 -2.01 -16.86 9.15
C VAL A 396 -1.26 -18.10 9.66
N LEU A 397 -0.17 -18.50 8.98
CA LEU A 397 0.63 -19.66 9.38
C LEU A 397 1.31 -19.43 10.74
N ILE A 398 1.85 -18.24 11.00
CA ILE A 398 2.46 -17.93 12.31
C ILE A 398 1.39 -17.86 13.41
N VAL A 399 0.21 -17.29 13.15
CA VAL A 399 -0.91 -17.25 14.10
C VAL A 399 -1.37 -18.67 14.50
N HIS A 400 -1.32 -19.65 13.59
CA HIS A 400 -1.62 -21.06 13.93
C HIS A 400 -0.52 -21.77 14.72
N LEU A 401 0.69 -21.21 14.78
CA LEU A 401 1.85 -21.76 15.49
C LEU A 401 2.05 -21.16 16.89
N ILE A 402 1.31 -20.11 17.27
CA ILE A 402 1.39 -19.47 18.59
C ILE A 402 0.41 -20.12 19.56
#